data_AF-A0AA90TQZ7-F1
#
_entry.id   AF-A0AA90TQZ7-F1
#
_cell.length_a   1.000
_cell.length_b   1.000
_cell.length_c   1.000
_cell.angle_alpha   90.00
_cell.angle_beta   90.00
_cell.angle_gamma   90.00
#
_symmetry.space_group_name_H-M   'P 1'
#
loop_
_entity.id
_entity.type
_entity.pdbx_description
1 polymer ?
#
loop_
_entity_poly.entity_id
_entity_poly.type
_entity_poly.pdbx_seq_one_letter_code
_entity_poly.pdbx_strand_id
1 'polypeptide(L)'
;MAAAALFSLTTGAALADVTEQDAIQAQVASAMASGDYALAKCPKLSVDKERLAEQIKKSGKTAEQLRATEEYAEQRNVVETMAKGEKGFMVCMVLSRAHGGYGRGIIVEKE
;
A
#
# COMPACT_ATOMS: atom_id res chain seq x y z
N MET A 1 12.49 14.96 54.35
CA MET A 1 12.38 15.88 53.20
C MET A 1 11.93 15.08 52.01
N ALA A 2 10.78 15.42 51.44
CA ALA A 2 10.19 14.75 50.29
C ALA A 2 10.62 15.47 49.00
N ALA A 3 10.91 14.72 47.94
CA ALA A 3 10.74 15.15 46.55
C ALA A 3 10.82 13.92 45.63
N ALA A 4 9.64 13.47 45.19
CA ALA A 4 9.49 12.47 44.14
C ALA A 4 9.86 13.10 42.79
N ALA A 5 10.80 12.50 42.07
CA ALA A 5 11.09 12.83 40.69
C ALA A 5 10.17 12.01 39.78
N LEU A 6 9.05 12.61 39.37
CA LEU A 6 8.22 12.13 38.27
C LEU A 6 8.96 12.43 36.97
N PHE A 7 9.64 11.41 36.42
CA PHE A 7 10.27 11.47 35.11
C PHE A 7 9.18 11.51 34.03
N SER A 8 9.24 12.57 33.21
CA SER A 8 8.30 12.91 32.15
C SER A 8 8.12 11.81 31.12
N LEU A 9 6.90 11.26 31.02
CA LEU A 9 6.41 10.43 29.92
C LEU A 9 5.89 11.32 28.79
N THR A 10 6.72 11.74 27.83
CA THR A 10 6.21 12.46 26.63
C THR A 10 6.83 12.08 25.28
N THR A 11 7.71 11.08 25.19
CA THR A 11 8.40 10.74 23.92
C THR A 11 7.70 9.73 23.01
N GLY A 12 6.49 9.25 23.35
CA GLY A 12 5.84 8.13 22.64
C GLY A 12 5.09 8.49 21.35
N ALA A 13 4.58 9.71 21.22
CA ALA A 13 3.67 10.06 20.11
C ALA A 13 4.39 10.13 18.75
N ALA A 14 5.57 10.76 18.70
CA ALA A 14 6.30 10.98 17.45
C ALA A 14 6.80 9.67 16.79
N LEU A 15 7.06 8.62 17.57
CA LEU A 15 7.49 7.33 17.03
C LEU A 15 6.33 6.53 16.44
N ALA A 16 5.14 6.61 17.05
CA ALA A 16 3.95 5.93 16.55
C ALA A 16 3.50 6.51 15.19
N ASP A 17 3.51 7.84 15.07
CA ASP A 17 3.15 8.53 13.81
C ASP A 17 4.11 8.19 12.67
N VAL A 18 5.42 8.08 12.95
CA VAL A 18 6.41 7.68 11.94
C VAL A 18 6.16 6.24 11.49
N THR A 19 5.89 5.32 12.41
CA THR A 19 5.59 3.92 12.05
C THR A 19 4.28 3.78 11.27
N GLU A 20 3.28 4.60 11.55
CA GLU A 20 2.03 4.60 10.79
C GLU A 20 2.24 5.15 9.38
N GLN A 21 2.99 6.26 9.23
CA GLN A 21 3.30 6.83 7.92
C GLN A 21 4.08 5.85 7.04
N ASP A 22 5.08 5.18 7.60
CA ASP A 22 5.84 4.16 6.87
C ASP A 22 4.93 3.01 6.43
N ALA A 23 4.01 2.57 7.29
CA ALA A 23 3.03 1.55 6.95
C ALA A 23 2.06 2.00 5.85
N ILE A 24 1.58 3.25 5.88
CA ILE A 24 0.72 3.81 4.82
C ILE A 24 1.50 3.81 3.50
N GLN A 25 2.71 4.37 3.48
CA GLN A 25 3.52 4.48 2.28
C GLN A 25 3.80 3.10 1.67
N ALA A 26 4.25 2.14 2.48
CA ALA A 26 4.55 0.77 2.05
C ALA A 26 3.31 0.07 1.46
N GLN A 27 2.17 0.13 2.16
CA GLN A 27 0.95 -0.56 1.74
C GLN A 27 0.32 0.08 0.51
N VAL A 28 0.35 1.41 0.40
CA VAL A 28 -0.18 2.13 -0.77
C VAL A 28 0.73 1.90 -1.98
N ALA A 29 2.05 1.98 -1.81
CA ALA A 29 3.02 1.69 -2.88
C ALA A 29 2.86 0.25 -3.41
N SER A 30 2.72 -0.73 -2.52
CA SER A 30 2.46 -2.13 -2.90
C SER A 30 1.11 -2.28 -3.65
N ALA A 31 0.03 -1.67 -3.14
CA ALA A 31 -1.26 -1.69 -3.82
C ALA A 31 -1.22 -1.01 -5.19
N MET A 32 -0.47 0.07 -5.35
CA MET A 32 -0.25 0.74 -6.63
C MET A 32 0.45 -0.17 -7.65
N ALA A 33 1.50 -0.89 -7.26
CA ALA A 33 2.19 -1.83 -8.16
C ALA A 33 1.25 -2.93 -8.68
N SER A 34 0.42 -3.46 -7.78
CA SER A 34 -0.60 -4.46 -8.13
C SER A 34 -1.72 -3.87 -8.99
N GLY A 35 -2.12 -2.63 -8.72
CA GLY A 35 -3.12 -1.90 -9.49
C GLY A 35 -2.65 -1.58 -10.91
N ASP A 36 -1.39 -1.15 -11.07
CA ASP A 36 -0.79 -0.88 -12.37
C ASP A 36 -0.73 -2.16 -13.22
N TYR A 37 -0.39 -3.31 -12.62
CA TYR A 37 -0.50 -4.62 -13.30
C TYR A 37 -1.95 -4.96 -13.66
N ALA A 38 -2.89 -4.79 -12.72
CA ALA A 38 -4.30 -5.09 -12.94
C ALA A 38 -4.89 -4.29 -14.11
N LEU A 39 -4.60 -2.99 -14.19
CA LEU A 39 -5.03 -2.13 -15.31
C LEU A 39 -4.46 -2.60 -16.65
N ALA A 40 -3.21 -3.09 -16.66
CA ALA A 40 -2.55 -3.51 -17.89
C ALA A 40 -2.96 -4.92 -18.36
N LYS A 41 -3.32 -5.83 -17.44
CA LYS A 41 -3.40 -7.28 -17.73
C LYS A 41 -4.69 -7.96 -17.27
N CYS A 42 -5.47 -7.37 -16.37
CA CYS A 42 -6.63 -8.00 -15.76
C CYS A 42 -7.94 -7.33 -16.22
N PRO A 43 -8.61 -7.84 -17.27
CA PRO A 43 -9.75 -7.15 -17.89
C PRO A 43 -10.95 -6.95 -16.97
N LYS A 44 -11.12 -7.80 -15.95
CA LYS A 44 -12.21 -7.74 -14.97
C LYS A 44 -11.90 -6.86 -13.75
N LEU A 45 -10.70 -6.32 -13.65
CA LEU A 45 -10.31 -5.47 -12.53
C LEU A 45 -10.15 -4.02 -12.96
N SER A 46 -10.41 -3.12 -12.02
CA SER A 46 -10.13 -1.69 -12.14
C SER A 46 -9.44 -1.18 -10.87
N VAL A 47 -9.01 0.07 -10.92
CA VAL A 47 -8.51 0.79 -9.75
C VAL A 47 -9.56 1.81 -9.33
N ASP A 48 -9.95 1.78 -8.06
CA ASP A 48 -10.76 2.82 -7.45
C ASP A 48 -9.89 4.08 -7.28
N LYS A 49 -10.14 5.07 -8.14
CA LYS A 49 -9.34 6.30 -8.22
C LYS A 49 -9.56 7.21 -7.02
N GLU A 50 -10.77 7.24 -6.47
CA GLU A 50 -11.09 8.09 -5.32
C GLU A 50 -10.40 7.53 -4.08
N ARG A 51 -10.52 6.21 -3.87
CA ARG A 51 -9.82 5.53 -2.79
C ARG A 51 -8.31 5.67 -2.91
N LEU A 52 -7.74 5.44 -4.10
CA LEU A 52 -6.30 5.62 -4.30
C LEU A 52 -5.85 7.05 -3.99
N ALA A 53 -6.58 8.06 -4.48
CA ALA A 53 -6.24 9.46 -4.21
C ALA A 53 -6.29 9.81 -2.71
N GLU A 54 -7.29 9.28 -1.98
CA GLU A 54 -7.39 9.42 -0.52
C GLU A 54 -6.14 8.85 0.17
N GLN A 55 -5.71 7.66 -0.22
CA GLN A 55 -4.59 6.98 0.43
C GLN A 55 -3.24 7.60 0.07
N ILE A 56 -3.05 8.05 -1.17
CA ILE A 56 -1.88 8.83 -1.59
C ILE A 56 -1.78 10.10 -0.74
N LYS A 57 -2.88 10.83 -0.56
CA LYS A 57 -2.90 12.02 0.29
C LYS A 57 -2.50 11.70 1.74
N LYS A 58 -2.99 10.60 2.31
CA LYS A 58 -2.65 10.17 3.68
C LYS A 58 -1.19 9.76 3.84
N SER A 59 -0.56 9.25 2.79
CA SER A 59 0.84 8.83 2.80
C SER A 59 1.86 9.98 2.86
N GLY A 60 1.41 11.23 2.65
CA GLY A 60 2.29 12.39 2.55
C GLY A 60 3.19 12.42 1.30
N LYS A 61 3.05 11.47 0.37
CA LYS A 61 3.83 11.35 -0.86
C LYS A 61 2.97 11.55 -2.11
N THR A 62 3.60 11.90 -3.23
CA THR A 62 2.96 11.83 -4.55
C THR A 62 2.93 10.39 -5.07
N ALA A 63 2.13 10.14 -6.11
CA ALA A 63 2.10 8.85 -6.78
C ALA A 63 3.49 8.46 -7.32
N GLU A 64 4.24 9.41 -7.88
CA GLU A 64 5.58 9.20 -8.43
C GLU A 64 6.58 8.83 -7.32
N GLN A 65 6.49 9.50 -6.17
CA GLN A 65 7.33 9.19 -5.02
C GLN A 65 7.03 7.81 -4.44
N LEU A 66 5.77 7.38 -4.43
CA LEU A 66 5.38 6.03 -4.02
C LEU A 66 5.85 4.97 -5.03
N ARG A 67 5.80 5.26 -6.34
CA ARG A 67 6.36 4.36 -7.37
C ARG A 67 7.88 4.23 -7.33
N ALA A 68 8.55 5.20 -6.72
CA ALA A 68 10.00 5.19 -6.55
C ALA A 68 10.46 4.44 -5.28
N THR A 69 9.53 3.93 -4.43
CA THR A 69 9.92 3.18 -3.23
C THR A 69 10.28 1.73 -3.54
N GLU A 70 10.98 1.11 -2.60
CA GLU A 70 11.35 -0.30 -2.66
C GLU A 70 10.11 -1.20 -2.66
N GLU A 71 9.09 -0.89 -1.85
CA GLU A 71 7.87 -1.70 -1.74
C GLU A 71 7.08 -1.77 -3.04
N TYR A 72 7.05 -0.67 -3.81
CA TYR A 72 6.47 -0.70 -5.15
C TYR A 72 7.26 -1.63 -6.07
N ALA A 73 8.59 -1.50 -6.09
CA ALA A 73 9.46 -2.30 -6.95
C ALA A 73 9.39 -3.79 -6.60
N GLU A 74 9.44 -4.13 -5.32
CA GLU A 74 9.31 -5.50 -4.81
C GLU A 74 7.96 -6.09 -5.18
N GLN A 75 6.85 -5.39 -4.90
CA GLN A 75 5.53 -5.91 -5.21
C GLN A 75 5.34 -6.07 -6.72
N ARG A 76 5.83 -5.14 -7.55
CA ARG A 76 5.81 -5.27 -9.01
C ARG A 76 6.53 -6.55 -9.43
N ASN A 77 7.73 -6.79 -8.92
CA ASN A 77 8.51 -7.98 -9.24
C ASN A 77 7.82 -9.27 -8.79
N VAL A 78 7.19 -9.28 -7.62
CA VAL A 78 6.39 -10.41 -7.11
C VAL A 78 5.24 -10.71 -8.06
N VAL A 79 4.43 -9.69 -8.40
CA VAL A 79 3.27 -9.86 -9.29
C VAL A 79 3.72 -10.34 -10.68
N GLU A 80 4.75 -9.73 -11.25
CA GLU A 80 5.30 -10.14 -12.55
C GLU A 80 5.84 -11.59 -12.52
N THR A 81 6.50 -11.98 -11.44
CA THR A 81 7.02 -13.35 -11.28
C THR A 81 5.89 -14.37 -11.12
N MET A 82 4.87 -14.07 -10.32
CA MET A 82 3.70 -14.93 -10.14
C MET A 82 2.88 -15.05 -11.43
N ALA A 83 2.86 -14.00 -12.25
CA ALA A 83 2.13 -13.96 -13.50
C ALA A 83 2.80 -14.71 -14.66
N LYS A 84 4.02 -15.23 -14.50
CA LYS A 84 4.73 -15.95 -15.56
C LYS A 84 3.97 -17.20 -16.01
N GLY A 85 3.95 -17.43 -17.33
CA GLY A 85 3.28 -18.57 -17.94
C GLY A 85 1.76 -18.50 -17.85
N GLU A 86 1.10 -19.64 -17.68
CA GLU A 86 -0.37 -19.74 -17.62
C GLU A 86 -0.98 -19.23 -16.29
N LYS A 87 -0.13 -18.81 -15.33
CA LYS A 87 -0.56 -18.39 -13.99
C LYS A 87 -1.08 -16.96 -13.92
N GLY A 88 -0.94 -16.15 -14.98
CA GLY A 88 -1.41 -14.77 -15.02
C GLY A 88 -2.89 -14.61 -14.71
N PHE A 89 -3.72 -15.57 -15.11
CA PHE A 89 -5.16 -15.58 -14.77
C PHE A 89 -5.39 -15.73 -13.26
N MET A 90 -4.64 -16.60 -12.59
CA MET A 90 -4.77 -16.80 -11.13
C MET A 90 -4.38 -15.53 -10.36
N VAL A 91 -3.35 -14.81 -10.82
CA VAL A 91 -2.99 -13.51 -10.24
C VAL A 91 -4.19 -12.55 -10.34
N CYS A 92 -4.81 -12.42 -11.51
CA CYS A 92 -5.99 -11.56 -11.68
C CYS A 92 -7.19 -11.95 -10.81
N MET A 93 -7.33 -13.21 -10.41
CA MET A 93 -8.41 -13.63 -9.50
C MET A 93 -8.23 -13.16 -8.05
N VAL A 94 -6.99 -12.91 -7.63
CA VAL A 94 -6.68 -12.63 -6.21
C VAL A 94 -6.34 -11.18 -5.93
N LEU A 95 -5.95 -10.39 -6.94
CA LEU A 95 -5.46 -9.01 -6.74
C LEU A 95 -6.45 -8.08 -6.02
N SER A 96 -7.76 -8.22 -6.24
CA SER A 96 -8.78 -7.39 -5.56
C SER A 96 -8.85 -7.64 -4.04
N ARG A 97 -8.30 -8.77 -3.57
CA ARG A 97 -8.30 -9.20 -2.16
C ARG A 97 -6.89 -9.30 -1.57
N ALA A 98 -5.84 -9.03 -2.35
CA ALA A 98 -4.45 -9.22 -1.95
C ALA A 98 -3.95 -8.17 -0.95
N HIS A 99 -4.63 -7.02 -0.86
CA HIS A 99 -4.18 -5.87 -0.08
C HIS A 99 -5.06 -5.62 1.15
N GLY A 100 -4.40 -5.51 2.31
CA GLY A 100 -5.01 -5.13 3.58
C GLY A 100 -4.78 -3.65 3.92
N GLY A 101 -5.20 -3.25 5.13
CA GLY A 101 -4.92 -1.91 5.67
C GLY A 101 -5.23 -0.76 4.71
N TYR A 102 -4.24 0.10 4.49
CA TYR A 102 -4.35 1.29 3.63
C TYR A 102 -4.38 0.94 2.14
N GLY A 103 -3.93 -0.26 1.74
CA GLY A 103 -4.04 -0.75 0.37
C GLY A 103 -5.42 -1.33 0.02
N ARG A 104 -6.27 -1.58 1.03
CA ARG A 104 -7.58 -2.23 0.85
C ARG A 104 -8.50 -1.39 -0.02
N GLY A 105 -9.14 -2.07 -0.98
CA GLY A 105 -10.16 -1.48 -1.85
C GLY A 105 -9.62 -0.60 -2.96
N ILE A 106 -8.29 -0.51 -3.13
CA ILE A 106 -7.69 0.22 -4.26
C ILE A 106 -7.91 -0.54 -5.57
N ILE A 107 -7.86 -1.88 -5.54
CA ILE A 107 -8.13 -2.74 -6.69
C ILE A 107 -9.50 -3.37 -6.49
N VAL A 108 -10.39 -3.20 -7.45
CA VAL A 108 -11.78 -3.66 -7.37
C VAL A 108 -12.17 -4.46 -8.61
N GLU A 109 -13.18 -5.33 -8.45
CA GLU A 109 -13.81 -5.99 -9.59
C GLU A 109 -14.68 -4.95 -10.32
N LYS A 110 -14.67 -4.97 -11.65
CA LYS A 110 -15.60 -4.16 -12.45
C LYS A 110 -17.00 -4.73 -12.30
N GLU A 111 -17.96 -3.84 -12.09
CA GLU A 111 -19.40 -4.17 -12.16
C GLU A 111 -19.81 -4.61 -13.57
#